data_AF-A0A951ARB5-F1
#
_entry.id   AF-A0A951ARB5-F1
#
_cell.length_a   1.000
_cell.length_b   1.000
_cell.length_c   1.000
_cell.angle_alpha   90.00
_cell.angle_beta   90.00
_cell.angle_gamma   90.00
#
_symmetry.space_group_name_H-M   'P 1'
#
loop_
_entity.id
_entity.type
_entity.pdbx_description
1 polymer ?
#
loop_
_entity_poly.entity_id
_entity_poly.type
_entity_poly.pdbx_seq_one_letter_code
_entity_poly.pdbx_strand_id
1 'polypeptide(L)'
;MEAYDDDLRNFEANGAAPLPGTNDQGYVEHDGARIWYAAYGFGRPVILLHGGLGHSGNWGYQLPTLVRSGYRAILLDSRGHGRSTRDARPYTYELMASDVLVSCPLNKRYIVAIKMGRRQGARREHI
;
A
#
# COMPACT_ATOMS: atom_id res chain seq x y z
N MET A 1 11.84 11.63 -22.65
CA MET A 1 10.39 11.31 -22.57
C MET A 1 10.01 11.60 -21.14
N GLU A 2 9.31 12.71 -20.90
CA GLU A 2 9.32 13.45 -19.63
C GLU A 2 8.96 12.56 -18.43
N ALA A 3 9.94 12.34 -17.56
CA ALA A 3 9.84 11.54 -16.36
C ALA A 3 9.43 12.36 -15.12
N TYR A 4 9.04 13.62 -15.32
CA TYR A 4 8.76 14.59 -14.27
C TYR A 4 7.32 15.07 -14.39
N ASP A 5 6.53 14.78 -13.37
CA ASP A 5 5.16 15.27 -13.18
C ASP A 5 5.13 16.19 -11.95
N ASP A 6 6.07 17.13 -11.91
CA ASP A 6 6.27 18.00 -10.73
C ASP A 6 5.05 18.90 -10.48
N ASP A 7 4.32 19.25 -11.54
CA ASP A 7 3.06 19.99 -11.49
C ASP A 7 1.83 19.09 -11.21
N LEU A 8 2.02 17.77 -11.05
CA LEU A 8 0.98 16.76 -10.78
C LEU A 8 -0.13 16.63 -11.83
N ARG A 9 0.02 17.24 -13.01
CA ARG A 9 -1.01 17.26 -14.07
C ARG A 9 -1.33 15.85 -14.58
N ASN A 10 -0.32 15.01 -14.72
CA ASN A 10 -0.53 13.65 -15.20
C ASN A 10 -1.19 12.77 -14.11
N PHE A 11 -0.79 12.93 -12.85
CA PHE A 11 -1.45 12.27 -11.72
C PHE A 11 -2.91 12.69 -11.58
N GLU A 12 -3.24 13.98 -11.76
CA GLU A 12 -4.62 14.47 -11.71
C GLU A 12 -5.48 13.89 -12.84
N ALA A 13 -4.93 13.81 -14.05
CA ALA A 13 -5.66 13.30 -15.22
C ALA A 13 -5.83 11.77 -15.21
N ASN A 14 -4.80 11.03 -14.81
CA ASN A 14 -4.69 9.59 -15.04
C ASN A 14 -4.53 8.76 -13.76
N GLY A 15 -4.33 9.40 -12.62
CA GLY A 15 -4.03 8.72 -11.36
C GLY A 15 -2.63 8.10 -11.32
N ALA A 16 -2.47 7.12 -10.42
CA ALA A 16 -1.27 6.31 -10.35
C ALA A 16 -1.16 5.37 -11.56
N ALA A 17 0.05 5.09 -12.04
CA ALA A 17 0.27 4.07 -13.06
C ALA A 17 -0.33 2.72 -12.62
N PRO A 18 -0.95 1.94 -13.52
CA PRO A 18 -1.48 0.63 -13.18
C PRO A 18 -0.35 -0.31 -12.74
N LEU A 19 -0.64 -1.15 -11.74
CA LEU A 19 0.29 -2.20 -11.34
C LEU A 19 0.40 -3.25 -12.47
N PRO A 20 1.61 -3.74 -12.79
CA PRO A 20 1.74 -4.88 -13.69
C PRO A 20 1.14 -6.12 -13.04
N GLY A 21 0.75 -7.10 -13.88
CA GLY A 21 0.35 -8.41 -13.39
C GLY A 21 1.50 -9.12 -12.67
N THR A 22 1.18 -9.91 -11.65
CA THR A 22 2.12 -10.81 -10.98
C THR A 22 1.44 -12.13 -10.66
N ASN A 23 2.19 -13.22 -10.69
CA ASN A 23 1.74 -14.53 -10.23
C ASN A 23 1.94 -14.70 -8.71
N ASP A 24 2.70 -13.81 -8.06
CA ASP A 24 2.92 -13.80 -6.61
C ASP A 24 1.94 -12.82 -5.96
N GLN A 25 0.67 -13.20 -5.93
CA GLN A 25 -0.41 -12.45 -5.28
C GLN A 25 -1.42 -13.40 -4.65
N GLY A 26 -2.13 -12.94 -3.64
CA GLY A 26 -3.08 -13.78 -2.93
C GLY A 26 -3.82 -13.06 -1.82
N TYR A 27 -4.47 -13.86 -0.98
CA TYR A 27 -5.16 -13.40 0.22
C TYR A 27 -4.62 -14.14 1.44
N VAL A 28 -4.54 -13.44 2.57
CA VAL A 28 -4.28 -14.00 3.89
C VAL A 28 -5.52 -13.75 4.75
N GLU A 29 -6.06 -14.82 5.33
CA GLU A 29 -7.13 -14.73 6.33
C GLU A 29 -6.52 -14.33 7.67
N HIS A 30 -6.99 -13.23 8.25
CA HIS A 30 -6.54 -12.79 9.57
C HIS A 30 -7.60 -12.00 10.29
N ASP A 31 -7.91 -12.41 11.53
CA ASP A 31 -8.86 -11.74 12.41
C ASP A 31 -10.09 -11.23 11.63
N GLY A 32 -10.90 -12.16 11.10
CA GLY A 32 -12.17 -11.85 10.44
C GLY A 32 -12.07 -11.05 9.14
N ALA A 33 -10.88 -10.88 8.55
CA ALA A 33 -10.69 -10.19 7.29
C ALA A 33 -9.80 -10.99 6.33
N ARG A 34 -10.03 -10.79 5.05
CA ARG A 34 -9.19 -11.26 3.95
C ARG A 34 -8.29 -10.13 3.52
N ILE A 35 -6.98 -10.28 3.72
CA ILE A 35 -5.98 -9.28 3.38
C ILE A 35 -5.32 -9.64 2.07
N TRP A 36 -5.53 -8.83 1.04
CA TRP A 36 -4.91 -9.02 -0.26
C TRP A 36 -3.46 -8.51 -0.27
N TYR A 37 -2.59 -9.25 -0.95
CA TYR A 37 -1.22 -8.86 -1.21
C TYR A 37 -0.79 -9.16 -2.65
N ALA A 38 0.22 -8.44 -3.12
CA ALA A 38 0.98 -8.77 -4.32
C ALA A 38 2.46 -8.47 -4.12
N ALA A 39 3.33 -9.31 -4.66
CA ALA A 39 4.77 -9.16 -4.60
C ALA A 39 5.40 -9.10 -5.99
N TYR A 40 6.47 -8.31 -6.07
CA TYR A 40 7.20 -8.01 -7.30
C TYR A 40 8.69 -7.98 -7.01
N GLY A 41 9.49 -8.63 -7.87
CA GLY A 41 10.94 -8.77 -7.66
C GLY A 41 11.30 -9.82 -6.60
N PHE A 42 12.60 -10.00 -6.36
CA PHE A 42 13.11 -11.15 -5.58
C PHE A 42 14.15 -10.80 -4.52
N GLY A 43 14.52 -9.52 -4.37
CA GLY A 43 15.56 -9.11 -3.43
C GLY A 43 15.05 -8.77 -2.03
N ARG A 44 15.68 -7.79 -1.37
CA ARG A 44 15.34 -7.40 0.01
C ARG A 44 13.88 -6.90 0.07
N PRO A 45 13.06 -7.37 1.02
CA PRO A 45 11.65 -7.04 1.05
C PRO A 45 11.38 -5.60 1.52
N VAL A 46 10.49 -4.92 0.81
CA VAL A 46 9.93 -3.62 1.16
C VAL A 46 8.41 -3.73 1.15
N ILE A 47 7.79 -3.53 2.31
CA ILE A 47 6.34 -3.52 2.44
C ILE A 47 5.83 -2.12 2.11
N LEU A 48 4.87 -2.03 1.20
CA LEU A 48 4.28 -0.79 0.73
C LEU A 48 2.83 -0.69 1.22
N LEU A 49 2.59 0.19 2.20
CA LEU A 49 1.28 0.47 2.76
C LEU A 49 0.72 1.77 2.17
N HIS A 50 -0.46 1.69 1.56
CA HIS A 50 -1.15 2.87 1.05
C HIS A 50 -1.68 3.75 2.20
N GLY A 51 -1.96 5.02 1.89
CA GLY A 51 -2.61 5.95 2.83
C GLY A 51 -4.12 5.74 2.94
N GLY A 52 -4.76 6.48 3.86
CA GLY A 52 -6.21 6.41 4.07
C GLY A 52 -7.02 6.63 2.78
N LEU A 53 -8.12 5.88 2.64
CA LEU A 53 -9.00 5.85 1.46
C LEU A 53 -8.33 5.36 0.15
N GLY A 54 -7.10 4.86 0.22
CA GLY A 54 -6.35 4.35 -0.93
C GLY A 54 -6.44 2.82 -1.10
N HIS A 55 -5.57 2.32 -1.97
CA HIS A 55 -5.26 0.90 -2.14
C HIS A 55 -3.82 0.74 -2.68
N SER A 56 -3.34 -0.49 -2.78
CA SER A 56 -2.01 -0.88 -3.30
C SER A 56 -1.60 -0.20 -4.61
N GLY A 57 -2.57 0.09 -5.49
CA GLY A 57 -2.34 0.74 -6.79
C GLY A 57 -1.68 2.12 -6.69
N ASN A 58 -1.77 2.78 -5.53
CA ASN A 58 -1.16 4.08 -5.26
C ASN A 58 0.38 4.10 -5.39
N TRP A 59 1.01 2.93 -5.49
CA TRP A 59 2.45 2.73 -5.62
C TRP A 59 2.94 2.48 -7.05
N GLY A 60 2.07 2.55 -8.05
CA GLY A 60 2.41 2.21 -9.44
C GLY A 60 3.63 2.95 -10.01
N TYR A 61 3.83 4.22 -9.64
CA TYR A 61 5.00 4.98 -10.08
C TYR A 61 6.31 4.60 -9.34
N GLN A 62 6.22 4.14 -8.09
CA GLN A 62 7.38 3.76 -7.29
C GLN A 62 7.83 2.32 -7.56
N LEU A 63 6.88 1.44 -7.88
CA LEU A 63 7.13 0.01 -8.04
C LEU A 63 8.25 -0.31 -9.05
N PRO A 64 8.27 0.24 -10.28
CA PRO A 64 9.32 -0.07 -11.26
C PRO A 64 10.72 0.28 -10.76
N THR A 65 10.86 1.40 -10.04
CA THR A 65 12.14 1.85 -9.47
C THR A 65 12.60 0.92 -8.36
N LEU A 66 11.72 0.54 -7.43
CA LEU A 66 12.06 -0.39 -6.36
C LEU A 66 12.54 -1.75 -6.89
N VAL A 67 11.81 -2.32 -7.86
CA VAL A 67 12.17 -3.60 -8.48
C VAL A 67 13.50 -3.50 -9.23
N ARG A 68 13.70 -2.45 -10.04
CA ARG A 68 14.97 -2.21 -10.74
C ARG A 68 16.15 -2.00 -9.80
N SER A 69 15.92 -1.43 -8.63
CA SER A 69 16.93 -1.28 -7.57
C SER A 69 17.19 -2.57 -6.78
N GLY A 70 16.59 -3.70 -7.17
CA GLY A 70 16.84 -5.00 -6.56
C GLY A 70 16.06 -5.26 -5.28
N TYR A 71 14.95 -4.55 -5.03
CA TYR A 71 14.05 -4.85 -3.91
C TYR A 71 12.94 -5.81 -4.32
N ARG A 72 12.41 -6.55 -3.36
CA ARG A 72 11.12 -7.25 -3.47
C ARG A 72 10.04 -6.35 -2.89
N ALA A 73 9.26 -5.69 -3.73
CA ALA A 73 8.16 -4.85 -3.29
C ALA A 73 6.94 -5.72 -2.96
N ILE A 74 6.43 -5.64 -1.74
CA ILE A 74 5.24 -6.35 -1.25
C ILE A 74 4.17 -5.30 -0.97
N LEU A 75 3.15 -5.26 -1.81
CA LEU A 75 2.06 -4.30 -1.73
C LEU A 75 0.90 -4.96 -1.00
N LEU A 76 0.27 -4.22 -0.09
CA LEU A 76 -0.90 -4.68 0.67
C LEU A 76 -2.07 -3.74 0.41
N ASP A 77 -3.26 -4.31 0.28
CA ASP A 77 -4.49 -3.58 0.49
C ASP A 77 -4.82 -3.69 1.99
N SER A 78 -4.83 -2.56 2.71
CA SER A 78 -5.13 -2.55 4.15
C SER A 78 -6.57 -3.04 4.37
N ARG A 79 -6.88 -3.60 5.55
CA ARG A 79 -8.23 -4.14 5.80
C ARG A 79 -9.31 -3.12 5.44
N GLY A 80 -10.38 -3.60 4.82
CA GLY A 80 -11.50 -2.78 4.34
C GLY A 80 -11.18 -1.80 3.21
N HIS A 81 -10.02 -1.92 2.57
CA HIS A 81 -9.63 -1.12 1.42
C HIS A 81 -9.30 -2.01 0.22
N GLY A 82 -9.45 -1.46 -0.99
CA GLY A 82 -9.11 -2.16 -2.23
C GLY A 82 -9.81 -3.52 -2.33
N ARG A 83 -9.01 -4.58 -2.42
CA ARG A 83 -9.48 -5.97 -2.52
C ARG A 83 -9.64 -6.65 -1.16
N SER A 84 -9.15 -6.01 -0.09
CA SER A 84 -9.23 -6.57 1.26
C SER A 84 -10.61 -6.34 1.88
N THR A 85 -11.07 -7.31 2.67
CA THR A 85 -12.34 -7.20 3.39
C THR A 85 -12.15 -6.63 4.79
N ARG A 86 -13.26 -6.40 5.49
CA ARG A 86 -13.30 -6.08 6.92
C ARG A 86 -14.54 -6.71 7.55
N ASP A 87 -14.51 -6.86 8.86
CA ASP A 87 -15.68 -7.18 9.67
C ASP A 87 -16.30 -5.90 10.27
N ALA A 88 -17.13 -6.05 11.31
CA ALA A 88 -17.79 -4.92 11.97
C ALA A 88 -16.89 -4.18 12.99
N ARG A 89 -15.67 -4.67 13.31
CA ARG A 89 -14.85 -4.07 14.36
C ARG A 89 -14.32 -2.69 13.97
N PRO A 90 -14.13 -1.77 14.92
CA PRO A 90 -13.46 -0.51 14.67
C PRO A 90 -12.04 -0.73 14.11
N TYR A 91 -11.59 0.20 13.26
CA TYR A 91 -10.18 0.21 12.87
C TYR A 91 -9.31 0.61 14.07
N THR A 92 -8.29 -0.18 14.36
CA THR A 92 -7.22 0.19 15.28
C THR A 92 -5.87 0.00 14.60
N TYR A 93 -4.87 0.77 15.02
CA TYR A 93 -3.53 0.65 14.45
C TYR A 93 -2.90 -0.71 14.77
N GLU A 94 -3.20 -1.27 15.94
CA GLU A 94 -2.73 -2.57 16.38
C GLU A 94 -3.29 -3.68 15.48
N LEU A 95 -4.59 -3.63 15.18
CA LEU A 95 -5.23 -4.59 14.29
C LEU A 95 -4.66 -4.49 12.88
N MET A 96 -4.53 -3.28 12.33
CA MET A 96 -3.94 -3.08 11.01
C MET A 96 -2.46 -3.44 10.96
N ALA A 97 -1.68 -3.21 12.02
CA ALA A 97 -0.30 -3.65 12.10
C ALA A 97 -0.21 -5.17 12.14
N SER A 98 -1.12 -5.85 12.83
CA SER A 98 -1.16 -7.32 12.86
C SER A 98 -1.42 -7.92 11.47
N ASP A 99 -2.27 -7.28 10.63
CA ASP A 99 -2.48 -7.67 9.24
C ASP A 99 -1.18 -7.69 8.43
N VAL A 100 -0.33 -6.69 8.65
CA VAL A 100 0.95 -6.56 7.94
C VAL A 100 1.90 -7.68 8.32
N LEU A 101 1.93 -8.05 9.61
CA LEU A 101 2.81 -9.09 10.13
C LEU A 101 2.48 -10.47 9.57
N VAL A 102 1.20 -10.81 9.45
CA VAL A 102 0.76 -12.11 8.92
C VAL A 102 0.85 -12.19 7.40
N SER A 103 0.68 -11.05 6.71
CA SER A 103 0.72 -10.99 5.24
C SER A 103 2.14 -11.09 4.67
N CYS A 104 3.17 -11.06 5.53
CA CYS A 104 4.57 -11.15 5.13
C CYS A 104 5.29 -12.22 5.97
N PRO A 105 5.38 -13.47 5.50
CA PRO A 105 6.01 -14.57 6.26
C PRO A 105 7.55 -14.47 6.36
N LEU A 106 8.13 -13.30 6.14
CA LEU A 106 9.58 -13.12 6.05
C LEU A 106 10.21 -12.92 7.44
N ASN A 107 11.24 -13.70 7.70
CA ASN A 107 12.08 -13.62 8.90
C ASN A 107 12.63 -12.19 9.12
N LYS A 108 11.96 -11.45 10.01
CA LYS A 108 12.40 -10.31 10.85
C LYS A 108 13.14 -9.11 10.23
N ARG A 109 13.30 -8.97 8.90
CA ARG A 109 13.91 -7.76 8.31
C ARG A 109 13.18 -7.29 7.06
N TYR A 110 12.31 -6.31 7.25
CA TYR A 110 11.62 -5.59 6.17
C TYR A 110 11.70 -4.08 6.40
N ILE A 111 11.62 -3.32 5.32
CA ILE A 111 11.42 -1.86 5.36
C ILE A 111 9.93 -1.62 5.12
N VAL A 112 9.29 -0.81 5.96
CA VAL A 112 7.90 -0.38 5.74
C VAL A 112 7.93 1.03 5.16
N ALA A 113 7.32 1.21 3.98
CA ALA A 113 7.02 2.52 3.44
C ALA A 113 5.52 2.78 3.53
N ILE A 114 5.15 3.92 4.10
CA ILE A 114 3.76 4.33 4.29
C ILE A 114 3.52 5.59 3.46
N LYS A 115 2.49 5.56 2.61
CA LYS A 115 2.05 6.76 1.90
C LYS A 115 1.15 7.58 2.83
N MET A 116 1.67 8.63 3.44
CA MET A 116 0.84 9.52 4.26
C MET A 116 -0.01 10.43 3.38
N GLY A 117 -1.32 10.50 3.65
CA GLY A 117 -2.21 11.50 3.06
C GLY A 117 -2.12 12.83 3.81
N ARG A 118 -2.49 13.95 3.15
CA ARG A 118 -2.70 15.22 3.85
C ARG A 118 -3.98 15.12 4.69
N ARG A 119 -3.92 15.53 5.96
CA ARG A 119 -5.10 15.70 6.82
C ARG A 119 -5.95 16.84 6.22
N GLN A 120 -7.14 16.54 5.68
CA GLN A 120 -8.10 17.60 5.32
C GLN A 120 -8.86 18.03 6.57
N GLY A 121 -8.81 19.33 6.90
CA GLY A 121 -9.65 19.98 7.91
C GLY A 121 -9.04 20.13 9.30
N ALA A 122 -8.35 21.25 9.54
CA ALA A 122 -8.34 21.86 10.87
C ALA A 122 -9.61 22.72 10.97
N ARG A 123 -10.56 22.35 11.83
CA ARG A 123 -11.66 23.24 12.20
C ARG A 123 -11.04 24.46 12.88
N ARG A 124 -11.22 25.64 12.29
CA ARG A 124 -11.03 26.91 13.02
C ARG A 124 -12.34 27.16 13.77
N GLU A 125 -12.31 26.95 15.07
CA GLU A 125 -13.34 27.47 15.95
C GLU A 125 -12.96 28.92 16.24
N HIS A 126 -13.80 29.86 15.80
CA HIS A 126 -13.73 31.26 16.20
C HIS A 126 -14.43 31.40 17.56
N ILE A 127 -13.70 31.93 18.54
CA ILE A 127 -14.25 32.57 19.75
C ILE A 127 -14.74 33.96 19.35
#